data_AF-A0A0J1BQ19-F1
#
_entry.id   AF-A0A0J1BQ19-F1
#
_cell.length_a   1.000
_cell.length_b   1.000
_cell.length_c   1.000
_cell.angle_alpha   90.00
_cell.angle_beta   90.00
_cell.angle_gamma   90.00
#
_symmetry.space_group_name_H-M   'P 1'
#
loop_
_entity.id
_entity.type
_entity.pdbx_description
1 polymer ?
#
loop_
_entity_poly.entity_id
_entity_poly.type
_entity_poly.pdbx_seq_one_letter_code
_entity_poly.pdbx_strand_id
1 'polypeptide(L)' 'MRYANVTCQYPGAERPSVTDLDLEVADGEFLVLVGPSGCGKSTTLRMLAGLEEVTAGNIYIGDRDVTDVP' A
#
# COMPACT_ATOMS: atom_id res chain seq x y z
N MET A 1 -1.57 3.81 11.17
CA MET A 1 -1.14 3.00 10.01
C MET A 1 -0.23 3.85 9.13
N ARG A 2 0.87 3.31 8.61
CA ARG A 2 1.82 4.07 7.78
C ARG A 2 2.33 3.25 6.59
N TYR A 3 2.31 3.83 5.40
CA TYR A 3 3.04 3.39 4.21
C TYR A 3 4.28 4.27 4.09
N ALA A 4 5.44 3.66 3.93
CA ALA A 4 6.73 4.34 3.80
C ALA A 4 7.39 3.96 2.47
N ASN A 5 7.38 4.88 1.51
CA ASN A 5 7.92 4.72 0.15
C ASN A 5 7.44 3.41 -0.52
N VAL A 6 6.15 3.10 -0.40
CA VAL A 6 5.63 1.80 -0.84
C VAL A 6 5.41 1.78 -2.36
N THR A 7 6.00 0.78 -3.02
CA THR A 7 5.85 0.52 -4.45
C THR A 7 5.33 -0.90 -4.66
N CYS A 8 4.40 -1.05 -5.60
CA CYS A 8 3.87 -2.35 -6.03
C CYS A 8 3.81 -2.41 -7.55
N GLN A 9 4.52 -3.38 -8.12
CA GLN A 9 4.51 -3.69 -9.54
C GLN A 9 4.18 -5.15 -9.75
N TYR A 10 3.07 -5.40 -10.43
CA TYR A 10 2.68 -6.75 -10.80
C TYR A 10 3.66 -7.35 -11.82
N PRO A 11 3.92 -8.67 -11.76
CA PRO A 11 4.76 -9.35 -12.74
C PRO A 11 4.29 -9.08 -14.18
N GLY A 12 5.21 -8.64 -15.03
CA GLY A 12 4.95 -8.34 -16.44
C GLY A 12 4.26 -7.00 -16.71
N ALA A 13 3.94 -6.20 -15.69
CA ALA A 13 3.46 -4.83 -15.89
C ALA A 13 4.62 -3.92 -16.35
N GLU A 14 4.37 -3.05 -17.33
CA GLU A 14 5.35 -2.06 -17.80
C GLU A 14 5.68 -1.00 -16.73
N ARG A 15 4.72 -0.71 -15.85
CA ARG A 15 4.84 0.32 -14.80
C ARG A 15 4.24 -0.18 -13.48
N PRO A 16 4.70 0.34 -12.33
CA PRO A 16 4.09 0.02 -11.05
C PRO A 16 2.63 0.48 -10.98
N SER A 17 1.78 -0.29 -10.28
CA SER A 17 0.40 0.10 -9.98
C SER A 17 0.30 1.08 -8.81
N VAL A 18 1.30 1.06 -7.93
CA VAL A 18 1.55 2.06 -6.88
C VAL A 18 3.03 2.38 -6.92
N THR A 19 3.39 3.66 -6.90
CA THR A 19 4.78 4.13 -6.93
C THR A 19 5.01 5.10 -5.77
N ASP A 20 6.01 4.83 -4.95
CA ASP A 20 6.51 5.69 -3.86
C ASP A 20 5.40 6.28 -2.99
N LEU A 21 4.47 5.43 -2.53
CA LEU A 21 3.37 5.85 -1.67
C LEU A 21 3.87 6.09 -0.24
N ASP A 22 3.81 7.35 0.17
CA ASP A 22 3.87 7.78 1.58
C ASP A 22 2.48 8.19 2.04
N LEU A 23 1.97 7.49 3.05
CA LEU A 23 0.65 7.74 3.62
C LEU A 23 0.66 7.38 5.10
N GLU A 24 0.22 8.30 5.93
CA GLU A 24 0.01 8.07 7.36
C GLU A 24 -1.46 8.30 7.68
N VAL A 25 -2.04 7.37 8.44
CA VAL A 25 -3.41 7.44 8.96
C VAL A 25 -3.34 7.26 10.46
N ALA A 26 -3.77 8.28 11.19
CA ALA A 26 -3.74 8.30 12.64
C ALA A 26 -4.81 7.38 13.24
N ASP A 27 -4.65 7.05 14.52
CA ASP A 27 -5.63 6.23 15.24
C ASP A 27 -6.97 6.96 15.31
N GLY A 28 -8.05 6.26 14.91
CA GLY A 28 -9.40 6.83 14.84
C GLY A 28 -9.68 7.67 13.59
N GLU A 29 -8.70 7.84 12.69
CA GLU A 29 -8.91 8.53 11.42
C GLU A 29 -9.64 7.64 10.40
N PHE A 30 -10.50 8.27 9.61
CA PHE A 30 -11.26 7.60 8.56
C PHE A 30 -10.70 7.97 7.18
N LEU A 31 -10.04 7.02 6.53
CA LEU A 31 -9.47 7.18 5.20
C LEU A 31 -10.48 6.77 4.10
N VAL A 32 -10.64 7.63 3.09
CA VAL A 32 -11.34 7.29 1.84
C VAL A 32 -10.40 7.46 0.66
N LEU A 33 -10.22 6.42 -0.13
CA LEU A 33 -9.42 6.46 -1.36
C LEU A 33 -10.33 6.74 -2.57
N VAL A 34 -10.14 7.90 -3.22
CA VAL A 34 -10.90 8.32 -4.40
C VAL A 34 -9.97 8.53 -5.59
N GLY A 35 -10.37 8.07 -6.76
CA GLY A 35 -9.64 8.29 -8.01
C GLY A 35 -10.12 7.38 -9.14
N PRO A 36 -9.69 7.64 -10.39
CA PRO A 36 -10.08 6.88 -11.58
C PRO A 36 -9.79 5.38 -11.46
N SER A 37 -10.46 4.54 -12.26
CA SER A 37 -10.12 3.11 -12.32
C SER A 37 -8.63 2.92 -12.66
N GLY A 38 -7.97 1.96 -12.00
CA GLY A 38 -6.55 1.67 -12.23
C GLY A 38 -5.54 2.57 -11.49
N CYS A 39 -5.96 3.56 -10.69
CA CYS A 39 -5.02 4.44 -9.97
C CYS A 39 -4.42 3.84 -8.68
N GLY A 40 -4.44 2.51 -8.50
CA GLY A 40 -3.80 1.85 -7.36
C GLY A 40 -4.63 1.66 -6.08
N LYS A 41 -5.87 2.18 -5.98
CA LYS A 41 -6.70 2.09 -4.74
C LYS A 41 -6.82 0.68 -4.15
N SER A 42 -7.28 -0.27 -4.95
CA SER A 42 -7.48 -1.65 -4.50
C SER A 42 -6.15 -2.33 -4.21
N THR A 43 -5.10 -2.01 -4.97
CA THR A 43 -3.74 -2.49 -4.74
C THR A 43 -3.21 -2.00 -3.39
N THR A 44 -3.37 -0.71 -3.06
CA THR A 44 -3.02 -0.15 -1.74
C THR A 44 -3.72 -0.90 -0.59
N LEU A 45 -5.04 -1.08 -0.69
CA LEU A 45 -5.80 -1.77 0.36
C LEU A 45 -5.44 -3.26 0.49
N ARG A 46 -5.10 -3.92 -0.62
CA ARG A 46 -4.70 -5.32 -0.60
C ARG A 46 -3.30 -5.54 -0.04
N MET A 47 -2.35 -4.64 -0.30
CA MET A 47 -1.02 -4.69 0.33
C MET A 47 -1.13 -4.59 1.86
N LEU A 48 -1.95 -3.66 2.37
CA LEU A 48 -2.21 -3.55 3.81
C LEU A 48 -2.77 -4.84 4.43
N ALA A 49 -3.60 -5.55 3.67
CA ALA A 49 -4.21 -6.80 4.11
C ALA A 49 -3.30 -8.03 3.93
N GLY A 50 -2.06 -7.85 3.46
CA GLY A 50 -1.15 -8.96 3.13
C GLY A 50 -1.56 -9.77 1.90
N LEU A 51 -2.51 -9.27 1.10
CA LEU A 51 -3.06 -9.96 -0.07
C LEU A 51 -2.30 -9.66 -1.37
N GLU A 52 -1.41 -8.68 -1.35
CA GLU A 52 -0.53 -8.31 -2.46
C GLU A 52 0.87 -8.01 -1.93
N GLU A 53 1.88 -8.49 -2.64
CA GLU A 53 3.28 -8.31 -2.27
C GLU A 53 3.74 -6.87 -2.52
N VAL A 54 4.49 -6.32 -1.57
CA VAL A 54 5.14 -5.02 -1.68
C VAL A 54 6.46 -5.21 -2.41
N THR A 55 6.64 -4.53 -3.54
CA THR A 55 7.88 -4.62 -4.33
C THR A 55 9.02 -3.82 -3.69
N ALA A 56 8.70 -2.70 -3.02
CA ALA A 56 9.65 -1.91 -2.25
C ALA A 56 8.93 -1.07 -1.17
N GLY A 57 9.66 -0.68 -0.13
CA GLY A 57 9.12 0.08 1.00
C GLY A 57 8.53 -0.81 2.08
N ASN A 58 7.83 -0.19 3.04
CA ASN A 58 7.29 -0.90 4.20
C ASN A 58 5.90 -0.39 4.60
N ILE A 59 5.07 -1.27 5.15
CA ILE A 59 3.75 -0.96 5.71
C ILE A 59 3.76 -1.27 7.21
N TYR A 60 3.25 -0.34 8.01
CA TYR A 60 3.21 -0.44 9.47
C TYR A 60 1.78 -0.26 10.01
N ILE A 61 1.43 -1.09 11.00
CA ILE A 61 0.24 -0.93 11.84
C ILE A 61 0.72 -0.70 13.28
N GLY A 62 0.57 0.52 13.77
CA GLY A 62 1.31 0.97 14.96
C GLY A 62 2.82 0.85 14.70
N ASP A 63 3.54 0.23 15.62
CA ASP A 63 4.99 -0.02 15.51
C ASP A 63 5.31 -1.34 14.79
N ARG A 64 4.31 -2.13 14.43
CA ARG A 64 4.50 -3.44 13.79
C ARG A 64 4.65 -3.27 12.28
N ASP A 65 5.79 -3.73 11.74
CA ASP A 65 5.94 -3.96 10.31
C ASP A 65 5.04 -5.14 9.89
N VAL A 66 4.18 -4.89 8.92
CA VAL A 66 3.23 -5.87 8.36
C VAL A 66 3.46 -6.15 6.87
N THR A 67 4.58 -5.68 6.32
CA THR A 67 4.88 -5.73 4.87
C THR A 67 4.77 -7.16 4.31
N ASP A 68 5.24 -8.15 5.06
CA ASP A 68 5.30 -9.56 4.63
C ASP A 68 4.48 -10.50 5.53
N VAL A 69 3.47 -9.97 6.24
CA VAL A 69 2.63 -10.79 7.11
C VAL A 69 1.57 -11.52 6.28
N PRO A 70 1.49 -12.86 6.33
CA PRO A 70 0.50 -13.64 5.60
C PRO A 70 -0.93 -13.51 6.16
#